data_AF-A0A0K9UKJ9-F1
#
_entry.id   AF-A0A0K9UKJ9-F1
#
_cell.length_a   1.000
_cell.length_b   1.000
_cell.length_c   1.000
_cell.angle_alpha   90.00
_cell.angle_beta   90.00
_cell.angle_gamma   90.00
#
_symmetry.space_group_name_H-M   'P 1'
#
loop_
_entity.id
_entity.type
_entity.pdbx_description
1 polymer ?
#
loop_
_entity_poly.entity_id
_entity_poly.type
_entity_poly.pdbx_seq_one_letter_code
_entity_poly.pdbx_strand_id
1 'polypeptide(L)'
;MHPDIDRVMALGQYIHWSRLQYDSFRHAADNDKPNAEFVGRLAHWLASLQVVIEGWYELKCSDARIDRILGCYEEYHDILRRCRNAVYHYQKSQFDKRIEIAMAQEELKEWALVLQDEFECYLYMYPYKTFGLCRETYELHEEFLGCIGWVPSNEQVEMQKLYLLCINYVRQNELNVLEKTHDNDVKIILAWEQLKQLRDKVVEAALTRWNKNT
;
A
#
# COMPACT_ATOMS: atom_id res chain seq x y z
N MET A 1 14.38 15.35 -3.43
CA MET A 1 15.54 14.47 -3.19
C MET A 1 14.97 13.08 -2.99
N HIS A 2 15.32 12.10 -3.83
CA HIS A 2 14.81 10.75 -3.68
C HIS A 2 15.50 10.09 -2.47
N PRO A 3 14.78 9.31 -1.64
CA PRO A 3 15.40 8.59 -0.55
C PRO A 3 16.38 7.55 -1.10
N ASP A 4 17.39 7.22 -0.30
CA ASP A 4 18.34 6.15 -0.60
C ASP A 4 17.61 4.81 -0.78
N ILE A 5 17.94 4.06 -1.84
CA ILE A 5 17.26 2.82 -2.22
C ILE A 5 17.32 1.77 -1.10
N ASP A 6 18.44 1.69 -0.39
CA ASP A 6 18.61 0.76 0.74
C ASP A 6 17.63 1.07 1.87
N ARG A 7 17.39 2.37 2.11
CA ARG A 7 16.43 2.81 3.11
C ARG A 7 14.99 2.58 2.66
N VAL A 8 14.70 2.69 1.36
CA VAL A 8 13.39 2.35 0.82
C VAL A 8 13.15 0.84 0.86
N MET A 9 14.17 0.01 0.63
CA MET A 9 14.08 -1.45 0.84
C MET A 9 13.76 -1.78 2.30
N ALA A 10 14.41 -1.10 3.26
CA ALA A 10 14.08 -1.23 4.67
C ALA A 10 12.62 -0.83 4.97
N LEU A 11 12.13 0.30 4.42
CA LEU A 11 10.71 0.65 4.50
C LEU A 11 9.81 -0.44 3.88
N GLY A 12 10.23 -1.02 2.75
CA GLY A 12 9.55 -2.14 2.09
C GLY A 12 9.36 -3.36 2.99
N GLN A 13 10.34 -3.68 3.83
CA GLN A 13 10.22 -4.74 4.84
C GLN A 13 9.12 -4.42 5.87
N TYR A 14 9.03 -3.18 6.34
CA TYR A 14 7.95 -2.77 7.26
C TYR A 14 6.57 -2.76 6.58
N ILE A 15 6.49 -2.35 5.30
CA ILE A 15 5.26 -2.45 4.51
C ILE A 15 4.81 -3.92 4.41
N HIS A 16 5.75 -4.82 4.10
CA HIS A 16 5.49 -6.26 4.06
C HIS A 16 5.00 -6.81 5.39
N TRP A 17 5.71 -6.51 6.48
CA TRP A 17 5.31 -6.97 7.82
C TRP A 17 3.94 -6.45 8.21
N SER A 18 3.60 -5.22 7.82
CA SER A 18 2.26 -4.67 8.04
C SER A 18 1.20 -5.45 7.27
N ARG A 19 1.45 -5.81 6.01
CA ARG A 19 0.55 -6.70 5.24
C ARG A 19 0.39 -8.07 5.90
N LEU A 20 1.47 -8.69 6.37
CA LEU A 20 1.38 -9.97 7.09
C LEU A 20 0.47 -9.89 8.32
N GLN A 21 0.49 -8.78 9.05
CA GLN A 21 -0.43 -8.57 10.17
C GLN A 21 -1.88 -8.40 9.71
N TYR A 22 -2.11 -7.67 8.61
CA TYR A 22 -3.43 -7.56 8.00
C TYR A 22 -3.98 -8.94 7.58
N ASP A 23 -3.18 -9.74 6.89
CA ASP A 23 -3.59 -11.07 6.42
C ASP A 23 -3.89 -12.00 7.61
N SER A 24 -3.07 -11.92 8.65
CA SER A 24 -3.31 -12.62 9.92
C SER A 24 -4.65 -12.20 10.55
N PHE A 25 -4.95 -10.89 10.58
CA PHE A 25 -6.22 -10.34 11.04
C PHE A 25 -7.39 -10.84 10.20
N ARG A 26 -7.31 -10.75 8.87
CA ARG A 26 -8.34 -11.22 7.94
C ARG A 26 -8.63 -12.70 8.13
N HIS A 27 -7.59 -13.51 8.25
CA HIS A 27 -7.74 -14.93 8.54
C HIS A 27 -8.48 -15.19 9.87
N ALA A 28 -8.22 -14.40 10.91
CA ALA A 28 -8.93 -14.54 12.18
C ALA A 28 -10.40 -14.08 12.08
N ALA A 29 -10.68 -13.03 11.31
CA ALA A 29 -12.03 -12.54 11.06
C ALA A 29 -12.89 -13.57 10.29
N ASP A 30 -12.30 -14.22 9.28
CA ASP A 30 -13.00 -15.18 8.43
C ASP A 30 -13.26 -16.53 9.15
N ASN A 31 -12.54 -16.82 10.24
CA ASN A 31 -12.65 -18.07 11.01
C ASN A 31 -13.36 -17.93 12.37
N ASP A 32 -14.08 -16.82 12.59
CA ASP A 32 -14.86 -16.52 13.82
C ASP A 32 -14.07 -16.81 15.12
N LYS A 33 -12.79 -16.40 15.14
CA LYS A 33 -11.89 -16.64 16.27
C LYS A 33 -12.35 -15.90 17.54
N PRO A 34 -11.91 -16.33 18.75
CA PRO A 34 -12.25 -15.63 19.98
C PRO A 34 -11.91 -14.14 19.93
N ASN A 35 -12.75 -13.30 20.53
CA ASN A 35 -12.62 -11.83 20.51
C ASN A 35 -11.20 -11.34 20.84
N ALA A 36 -10.49 -11.99 21.76
CA ALA A 36 -9.13 -11.58 22.13
C ALA A 36 -8.09 -11.76 21.00
N GLU A 37 -8.20 -12.82 20.21
CA GLU A 37 -7.30 -13.06 19.07
C GLU A 37 -7.56 -12.07 17.94
N PHE A 38 -8.84 -11.82 17.65
CA PHE A 38 -9.27 -10.80 16.70
C PHE A 38 -8.74 -9.41 17.08
N VAL A 39 -8.97 -8.99 18.33
CA VAL A 39 -8.48 -7.72 18.89
C VAL A 39 -6.97 -7.63 18.76
N GLY A 40 -6.25 -8.67 19.18
CA GLY A 40 -4.80 -8.69 19.15
C GLY A 40 -4.24 -8.52 17.73
N ARG A 41 -4.76 -9.27 16.76
CA ARG A 41 -4.27 -9.23 15.37
C ARG A 41 -4.60 -7.91 14.67
N LEU A 42 -5.80 -7.38 14.87
CA LEU A 42 -6.17 -6.06 14.36
C LEU A 42 -5.26 -4.96 14.94
N ALA A 43 -5.05 -4.99 16.27
CA ALA A 43 -4.21 -4.00 16.92
C ALA A 43 -2.75 -4.07 16.42
N HIS A 44 -2.22 -5.28 16.18
CA HIS A 44 -0.87 -5.45 15.61
C HIS A 44 -0.76 -4.91 14.18
N TRP A 45 -1.78 -5.10 13.34
CA TRP A 45 -1.80 -4.52 12.00
C TRP A 45 -1.81 -2.99 12.03
N LEU A 46 -2.70 -2.39 12.83
CA LEU A 46 -2.75 -0.93 12.99
C LEU A 46 -1.43 -0.37 13.55
N ALA A 47 -0.83 -1.10 14.50
CA ALA A 47 0.46 -0.74 15.07
C ALA A 47 1.62 -0.86 14.08
N SER A 48 1.66 -1.89 13.23
CA SER A 48 2.68 -2.03 12.18
C SER A 48 2.53 -1.00 11.08
N LEU A 49 1.30 -0.66 10.68
CA LEU A 49 1.06 0.39 9.69
C LEU A 49 1.55 1.75 10.18
N GLN A 50 1.40 2.05 11.48
CA GLN A 50 1.97 3.27 12.06
C GLN A 50 3.49 3.36 11.88
N VAL A 51 4.21 2.24 11.98
CA VAL A 51 5.68 2.22 11.78
C VAL A 51 6.02 2.51 10.32
N VAL A 52 5.21 2.05 9.37
CA VAL A 52 5.35 2.41 7.94
C VAL A 52 5.19 3.91 7.75
N ILE A 53 4.18 4.53 8.37
CA ILE A 53 3.94 5.99 8.30
C ILE A 53 5.13 6.76 8.90
N GLU A 54 5.68 6.31 10.03
CA GLU A 54 6.88 6.93 10.60
C GLU A 54 8.10 6.82 9.69
N GLY A 55 8.33 5.64 9.10
CA GLY A 55 9.38 5.44 8.12
C GLY A 55 9.19 6.33 6.88
N TRP A 56 7.95 6.48 6.39
CA TRP A 56 7.61 7.37 5.29
C TRP A 56 8.06 8.81 5.56
N TYR A 57 7.72 9.35 6.74
CA TYR A 57 8.11 10.70 7.13
C TYR A 57 9.61 10.85 7.41
N GLU A 58 10.22 9.88 8.09
CA GLU A 58 11.67 9.85 8.38
C GLU A 58 12.51 9.86 7.09
N LEU A 59 12.09 9.11 6.08
CA LEU A 59 12.73 9.06 4.77
C LEU A 59 12.40 10.26 3.88
N LYS A 60 11.44 11.11 4.29
CA LYS A 60 10.91 12.22 3.50
C LYS A 60 10.42 11.74 2.12
N CYS A 61 9.82 10.56 2.10
CA CYS A 61 9.14 10.05 0.91
C CYS A 61 7.97 10.99 0.57
N SER A 62 7.61 11.01 -0.71
CA SER A 62 6.44 11.74 -1.20
C SER A 62 5.84 11.00 -2.39
N ASP A 63 4.52 10.92 -2.39
CA ASP A 63 3.69 10.43 -3.47
C ASP A 63 2.32 11.08 -3.33
N ALA A 64 1.83 11.69 -4.41
CA ALA A 64 0.63 12.52 -4.36
C ALA A 64 -0.62 11.80 -3.83
N ARG A 65 -0.72 10.48 -4.00
CA ARG A 65 -1.86 9.70 -3.50
C ARG A 65 -1.73 9.41 -2.02
N ILE A 66 -0.58 8.90 -1.62
CA ILE A 66 -0.27 8.62 -0.21
C ILE A 66 -0.39 9.91 0.61
N ASP A 67 0.24 10.99 0.16
CA ASP A 67 0.24 12.27 0.86
C ASP A 67 -1.18 12.84 1.00
N ARG A 68 -2.05 12.62 -0.01
CA ARG A 68 -3.47 13.01 0.06
C ARG A 68 -4.28 12.15 1.03
N ILE A 69 -4.07 10.83 1.05
CA ILE A 69 -4.73 9.92 2.00
C ILE A 69 -4.31 10.25 3.43
N LEU A 70 -3.01 10.45 3.66
CA LEU A 70 -2.48 10.87 4.95
C LEU A 70 -3.05 12.23 5.39
N GLY A 71 -3.30 13.14 4.45
CA GLY A 71 -3.87 14.46 4.73
C GLY A 71 -5.38 14.49 5.00
N CYS A 72 -6.13 13.41 4.74
CA CYS A 72 -7.59 13.41 4.94
C CYS A 72 -8.02 13.33 6.41
N TYR A 73 -7.26 12.64 7.25
CA TYR A 73 -7.60 12.40 8.66
C TYR A 73 -6.36 12.54 9.53
N GLU A 74 -6.05 13.76 9.96
CA GLU A 74 -4.90 14.03 10.82
C GLU A 74 -5.03 13.29 12.17
N GLU A 75 -6.25 13.15 12.69
CA GLU A 75 -6.55 12.45 13.94
C GLU A 75 -6.22 10.96 13.91
N TYR A 76 -6.29 10.32 12.73
CA TYR A 76 -5.99 8.89 12.59
C TYR A 76 -4.51 8.60 12.85
N HIS A 77 -3.62 9.56 12.56
CA HIS A 77 -2.20 9.44 12.91
C HIS A 77 -2.00 9.36 14.42
N ASP A 78 -2.70 10.20 15.21
CA ASP A 78 -2.58 10.15 16.67
C ASP A 78 -3.16 8.87 17.24
N ILE A 79 -4.32 8.42 16.73
CA ILE A 79 -4.95 7.16 17.15
C ILE A 79 -4.02 5.98 16.89
N LEU A 80 -3.45 5.87 15.69
CA LEU A 80 -2.53 4.78 15.35
C LEU A 80 -1.24 4.83 16.18
N ARG A 81 -0.65 6.02 16.38
CA ARG A 81 0.52 6.21 17.25
C ARG A 81 0.25 5.75 18.69
N ARG A 82 -0.90 6.11 19.25
CA ARG A 82 -1.30 5.69 20.61
C ARG A 82 -1.61 4.21 20.69
N CYS A 83 -2.25 3.64 19.66
CA CYS A 83 -2.51 2.21 19.53
C CYS A 83 -1.21 1.42 19.50
N ARG A 84 -0.24 1.80 18.65
CA ARG A 84 1.09 1.17 18.60
C ARG A 84 1.78 1.17 19.96
N ASN A 85 1.75 2.30 20.67
CA ASN A 85 2.31 2.39 22.02
C ASN A 85 1.58 1.50 23.03
N ALA A 86 0.29 1.21 22.84
CA ALA A 86 -0.44 0.28 23.70
C ALA A 86 -0.08 -1.18 23.38
N VAL A 87 0.12 -1.51 22.11
CA VAL A 87 0.44 -2.86 21.62
C VAL A 87 1.83 -3.33 22.08
N TYR A 88 2.86 -2.48 21.94
CA TYR A 88 4.24 -2.88 22.22
C TYR A 88 4.75 -2.55 23.64
N HIS A 89 3.91 -1.94 24.48
CA HIS A 89 4.23 -1.74 25.90
C HIS A 89 3.27 -2.52 26.78
N TYR A 90 3.78 -3.13 27.85
CA TYR A 90 2.95 -3.85 28.83
C TYR A 90 1.88 -2.92 29.44
N GLN A 91 0.64 -3.40 29.47
CA GLN A 91 -0.50 -2.69 30.06
C GLN A 91 -1.00 -3.42 31.31
N LYS A 92 -1.39 -2.65 32.33
CA LYS A 92 -1.90 -3.19 33.60
C LYS A 92 -3.36 -3.65 33.50
N SER A 93 -4.09 -3.21 32.47
CA SER A 93 -5.44 -3.65 32.18
C SER A 93 -5.43 -4.65 31.01
N GLN A 94 -6.38 -5.58 31.02
CA GLN A 94 -6.55 -6.56 29.95
C GLN A 94 -6.93 -5.90 28.62
N PHE A 95 -7.70 -4.81 28.66
CA PHE A 95 -8.04 -3.99 27.50
C PHE A 95 -7.56 -2.57 27.75
N ASP A 96 -6.70 -2.07 26.86
CA ASP A 96 -6.24 -0.69 26.89
C ASP A 96 -7.19 0.17 26.06
N LYS A 97 -7.66 1.28 26.65
CA LYS A 97 -8.59 2.21 25.99
C LYS A 97 -8.08 2.73 24.65
N ARG A 98 -6.76 2.83 24.45
CA ARG A 98 -6.17 3.28 23.18
C ARG A 98 -6.40 2.27 22.06
N ILE A 99 -6.37 0.98 22.38
CA ILE A 99 -6.69 -0.10 21.43
C ILE A 99 -8.21 -0.10 21.16
N GLU A 100 -9.03 0.02 22.21
CA GLU A 100 -10.50 0.10 22.07
C GLU A 100 -10.94 1.25 21.15
N ILE A 101 -10.35 2.44 21.33
CA ILE A 101 -10.63 3.61 20.49
C ILE A 101 -10.31 3.31 19.03
N ALA A 102 -9.15 2.74 18.73
CA ALA A 102 -8.77 2.42 17.35
C ALA A 102 -9.73 1.37 16.74
N MET A 103 -10.14 0.37 17.53
CA MET A 103 -11.03 -0.69 17.06
C MET A 103 -12.46 -0.24 16.78
N ALA A 104 -12.96 0.73 17.55
CA ALA A 104 -14.32 1.23 17.43
C ALA A 104 -14.56 2.04 16.14
N GLN A 105 -13.49 2.48 15.47
CA GLN A 105 -13.56 3.33 14.27
C GLN A 105 -13.53 2.47 13.01
N GLU A 106 -14.70 2.25 12.39
CA GLU A 106 -14.77 1.50 11.12
C GLU A 106 -14.02 2.23 9.99
N GLU A 107 -14.22 3.54 9.90
CA GLU A 107 -13.57 4.38 8.87
C GLU A 107 -12.04 4.39 9.01
N LEU A 108 -11.49 4.26 10.22
CA LEU A 108 -10.05 4.13 10.43
C LEU A 108 -9.51 2.84 9.76
N LYS A 109 -10.26 1.73 9.85
CA LYS A 109 -9.85 0.45 9.25
C LYS A 109 -9.92 0.50 7.73
N GLU A 110 -10.96 1.11 7.18
CA GLU A 110 -11.08 1.36 5.74
C GLU A 110 -9.92 2.25 5.25
N TRP A 111 -9.66 3.36 5.94
CA TRP A 111 -8.56 4.28 5.62
C TRP A 111 -7.20 3.59 5.71
N ALA A 112 -6.96 2.80 6.76
CA ALA A 112 -5.72 2.05 6.97
C ALA A 112 -5.46 1.03 5.86
N LEU A 113 -6.50 0.34 5.38
CA LEU A 113 -6.38 -0.61 4.27
C LEU A 113 -6.03 0.09 2.96
N VAL A 114 -6.73 1.17 2.61
CA VAL A 114 -6.44 1.94 1.39
C VAL A 114 -5.01 2.51 1.43
N LEU A 115 -4.58 3.00 2.59
CA LEU A 115 -3.23 3.51 2.77
C LEU A 115 -2.17 2.40 2.63
N GLN A 116 -2.40 1.22 3.21
CA GLN A 116 -1.54 0.04 3.05
C GLN A 116 -1.41 -0.37 1.58
N ASP A 117 -2.53 -0.43 0.85
CA ASP A 117 -2.55 -0.78 -0.58
C ASP A 117 -1.73 0.22 -1.42
N GLU A 118 -1.83 1.53 -1.13
CA GLU A 118 -1.08 2.56 -1.84
C GLU A 118 0.42 2.56 -1.46
N PHE A 119 0.80 2.25 -0.21
CA PHE A 119 2.21 2.04 0.14
C PHE A 119 2.83 0.89 -0.64
N GLU A 120 2.11 -0.21 -0.80
CA GLU A 120 2.52 -1.34 -1.62
C GLU A 120 2.67 -0.98 -3.10
N CYS A 121 1.72 -0.20 -3.60
CA CYS A 121 1.74 0.33 -4.96
C CYS A 121 2.93 1.26 -5.21
N TYR A 122 3.25 2.12 -4.22
CA TYR A 122 4.44 2.96 -4.24
C TYR A 122 5.71 2.12 -4.27
N LEU A 123 5.82 1.13 -3.39
CA LEU A 123 6.99 0.26 -3.28
C LEU A 123 7.24 -0.51 -4.59
N TYR A 124 6.19 -1.11 -5.15
CA TYR A 124 6.26 -1.82 -6.43
C TYR A 124 6.73 -0.89 -7.56
N MET A 125 6.22 0.34 -7.60
CA MET A 125 6.57 1.29 -8.67
C MET A 125 7.87 2.07 -8.42
N TYR A 126 8.51 1.91 -7.26
CA TYR A 126 9.61 2.78 -6.85
C TYR A 126 10.80 2.75 -7.82
N PRO A 127 11.33 1.58 -8.25
CA PRO A 127 12.44 1.56 -9.21
C PRO A 127 12.08 2.26 -10.53
N TYR A 128 10.90 1.97 -11.08
CA TYR A 128 10.44 2.57 -12.34
C TYR A 128 10.24 4.09 -12.27
N LYS A 129 9.66 4.59 -11.16
CA LYS A 129 9.45 6.02 -10.94
C LYS A 129 10.77 6.78 -10.71
N THR A 130 11.77 6.11 -10.15
CA THR A 130 13.05 6.73 -9.75
C THR A 130 14.09 6.68 -10.87
N PHE A 131 14.22 5.54 -11.54
CA PHE A 131 15.26 5.28 -12.54
C PHE A 131 14.73 5.24 -13.98
N GLY A 132 13.41 5.39 -14.15
CA GLY A 132 12.77 5.40 -15.47
C GLY A 132 12.49 4.01 -16.02
N LEU A 133 11.76 3.97 -17.13
CA LEU A 133 11.33 2.73 -17.78
C LEU A 133 12.35 2.28 -18.85
N CYS A 134 13.37 1.55 -18.40
CA CYS A 134 14.41 0.92 -19.23
C CYS A 134 14.76 -0.46 -18.67
N ARG A 135 15.43 -1.31 -19.47
CA ARG A 135 15.72 -2.71 -19.11
C ARG A 135 16.48 -2.84 -17.79
N GLU A 136 17.48 -1.99 -17.59
CA GLU A 136 18.28 -1.96 -16.37
C GLU A 136 17.39 -1.75 -15.14
N THR A 137 16.36 -0.91 -15.24
CA THR A 137 15.39 -0.71 -14.15
C THR A 137 14.49 -1.92 -13.93
N TYR A 138 14.19 -2.70 -14.97
CA TYR A 138 13.41 -3.93 -14.81
C TYR A 138 14.21 -5.02 -14.12
N GLU A 139 15.49 -5.18 -14.47
CA GLU A 139 16.41 -6.09 -13.78
C GLU A 139 16.58 -5.66 -12.31
N LEU A 140 16.78 -4.35 -12.08
CA LEU A 140 16.84 -3.77 -10.74
C LEU A 140 15.53 -3.96 -9.96
N HIS A 141 14.37 -3.91 -10.60
CA HIS A 141 13.09 -4.09 -9.93
C HIS A 141 12.96 -5.49 -9.30
N GLU A 142 13.37 -6.52 -10.03
CA GLU A 142 13.37 -7.90 -9.52
C GLU A 142 14.35 -8.05 -8.34
N GLU A 143 15.56 -7.49 -8.45
CA GLU A 143 16.54 -7.51 -7.36
C GLU A 143 16.06 -6.72 -6.13
N PHE A 144 15.46 -5.56 -6.34
CA PHE A 144 14.90 -4.70 -5.31
C PHE A 144 13.81 -5.43 -4.50
N LEU A 145 12.84 -6.05 -5.17
CA LEU A 145 11.82 -6.85 -4.50
C LEU A 145 12.40 -8.14 -3.89
N GLY A 146 13.40 -8.73 -4.55
CA GLY A 146 14.14 -9.89 -4.04
C GLY A 146 14.85 -9.60 -2.72
N CYS A 147 15.43 -8.41 -2.55
CA CYS A 147 16.07 -7.97 -1.30
C CYS A 147 15.06 -7.75 -0.17
N ILE A 148 13.84 -7.33 -0.50
CA ILE A 148 12.74 -7.22 0.47
C ILE A 148 12.22 -8.62 0.83
N GLY A 149 12.34 -9.58 -0.09
CA GLY A 149 11.87 -10.96 0.06
C GLY A 149 10.37 -11.10 -0.17
N TRP A 150 9.75 -10.11 -0.83
CA TRP A 150 8.30 -10.07 -1.04
C TRP A 150 7.94 -9.23 -2.26
N VAL A 151 6.96 -9.72 -3.02
CA VAL A 151 6.32 -9.01 -4.13
C VAL A 151 4.91 -8.63 -3.69
N PRO A 152 4.57 -7.33 -3.63
CA PRO A 152 3.21 -6.89 -3.33
C PRO A 152 2.17 -7.49 -4.29
N SER A 153 1.01 -7.85 -3.74
CA SER A 153 -0.10 -8.45 -4.48
C SER A 153 -1.43 -7.90 -3.97
N ASN A 154 -1.78 -6.70 -4.42
CA ASN A 154 -3.10 -6.10 -4.24
C ASN A 154 -3.64 -5.65 -5.60
N GLU A 155 -4.94 -5.34 -5.66
CA GLU A 155 -5.62 -4.97 -6.90
C GLU A 155 -4.94 -3.77 -7.60
N GLN A 156 -4.47 -2.78 -6.83
CA GLN A 156 -3.82 -1.59 -7.35
C GLN A 156 -2.45 -1.94 -7.97
N VAL A 157 -1.70 -2.88 -7.38
CA VAL A 157 -0.44 -3.40 -7.93
C VAL A 157 -0.69 -4.19 -9.20
N GLU A 158 -1.72 -5.03 -9.26
CA GLU A 158 -2.10 -5.74 -10.50
C GLU A 158 -2.44 -4.76 -11.62
N MET A 159 -3.10 -3.64 -11.28
CA MET A 159 -3.36 -2.57 -12.24
C MET A 159 -2.07 -1.88 -12.71
N GLN A 160 -1.04 -1.76 -11.86
CA GLN A 160 0.28 -1.26 -12.29
C GLN A 160 1.00 -2.24 -13.22
N LYS A 161 0.93 -3.55 -12.94
CA LYS A 161 1.48 -4.59 -13.83
C LYS A 161 0.87 -4.51 -15.23
N LEU A 162 -0.45 -4.39 -15.29
CA LEU A 162 -1.15 -4.26 -16.57
C LEU A 162 -0.79 -2.95 -17.29
N TYR A 163 -0.63 -1.84 -16.55
CA TYR A 163 -0.16 -0.57 -17.12
C TYR A 163 1.25 -0.68 -17.73
N LEU A 164 2.19 -1.34 -17.04
CA LEU A 164 3.55 -1.59 -17.54
C LEU A 164 3.52 -2.44 -18.82
N LEU A 165 2.69 -3.48 -18.85
CA LEU A 165 2.48 -4.32 -20.03
C LEU A 165 1.96 -3.51 -21.23
N CYS A 166 0.97 -2.63 -21.01
CA CYS A 166 0.48 -1.74 -22.06
C CYS A 166 1.58 -0.78 -22.56
N ILE A 167 2.39 -0.21 -21.67
CA ILE A 167 3.49 0.68 -22.08
C ILE A 167 4.55 -0.06 -22.88
N ASN A 168 4.96 -1.26 -22.45
CA ASN A 168 5.96 -2.04 -23.17
C ASN A 168 5.49 -2.35 -24.59
N TYR A 169 4.22 -2.71 -24.74
CA TYR A 169 3.59 -2.88 -26.05
C TYR A 169 3.60 -1.58 -26.87
N VAL A 170 3.09 -0.47 -26.33
CA VAL A 170 3.01 0.80 -27.08
C VAL A 170 4.39 1.31 -27.50
N ARG A 171 5.40 1.15 -26.64
CA ARG A 171 6.78 1.57 -26.91
C ARG A 171 7.55 0.58 -27.78
N GLN A 172 7.04 -0.64 -27.96
CA GLN A 172 7.73 -1.73 -28.66
C GLN A 172 9.15 -1.93 -28.13
N ASN A 173 9.31 -1.90 -26.80
CA ASN A 173 10.61 -2.13 -26.17
C ASN A 173 10.90 -3.64 -26.07
N GLU A 174 12.12 -3.98 -25.65
CA GLU A 174 12.60 -5.36 -25.55
C GLU A 174 11.85 -6.22 -24.51
N LEU A 175 11.00 -5.60 -23.70
CA LEU A 175 10.17 -6.26 -22.70
C LEU A 175 8.73 -6.44 -23.17
N ASN A 176 8.42 -6.04 -24.41
CA ASN A 176 7.16 -6.38 -25.04
C ASN A 176 7.12 -7.88 -25.34
N VAL A 177 6.23 -8.59 -24.64
CA VAL A 177 5.99 -10.03 -24.85
C VAL A 177 4.80 -10.30 -25.77
N LEU A 178 4.10 -9.26 -26.23
CA LEU A 178 2.89 -9.39 -27.05
C LEU A 178 3.17 -9.13 -28.53
N GLU A 179 2.58 -9.95 -29.38
CA GLU A 179 2.65 -9.79 -30.83
C GLU A 179 1.93 -8.50 -31.27
N LYS A 180 2.54 -7.74 -32.20
CA LYS A 180 1.91 -6.54 -32.75
C LYS A 180 0.91 -6.91 -33.86
N THR A 181 -0.37 -6.71 -33.59
CA THR A 181 -1.45 -6.89 -34.57
C THR A 181 -2.42 -5.71 -34.48
N HIS A 182 -3.21 -5.47 -35.53
CA HIS A 182 -4.22 -4.39 -35.51
C HIS A 182 -5.24 -4.59 -34.37
N ASP A 183 -5.65 -5.83 -34.12
CA ASP A 183 -6.58 -6.17 -33.04
C ASP A 183 -5.95 -5.93 -31.64
N ASN A 184 -4.68 -6.31 -31.46
CA ASN A 184 -3.96 -6.04 -30.21
C ASN A 184 -3.73 -4.53 -30.00
N ASP A 185 -3.42 -3.77 -31.06
CA ASP A 185 -3.29 -2.31 -31.00
C ASP A 185 -4.58 -1.68 -30.45
N VAL A 186 -5.74 -2.06 -30.99
CA VAL A 186 -7.04 -1.55 -30.53
C VAL A 186 -7.30 -1.92 -29.06
N LYS A 187 -7.13 -3.20 -28.70
CA LYS A 187 -7.41 -3.69 -27.34
C LYS A 187 -6.50 -3.05 -26.29
N ILE A 188 -5.21 -2.93 -26.57
CA ILE A 188 -4.22 -2.42 -25.61
C ILE A 188 -4.36 -0.92 -25.42
N ILE A 189 -4.66 -0.16 -26.48
CA ILE A 189 -4.95 1.28 -26.36
C ILE A 189 -6.19 1.49 -25.50
N LEU A 190 -7.28 0.76 -25.77
CA LEU A 190 -8.52 0.85 -24.98
C LEU A 190 -8.29 0.47 -23.50
N ALA A 191 -7.58 -0.63 -23.24
CA ALA A 191 -7.21 -1.02 -21.89
C ALA A 191 -6.39 0.08 -21.21
N TRP A 192 -5.38 0.64 -21.88
CA TRP A 192 -4.55 1.70 -21.30
C TRP A 192 -5.35 2.94 -20.90
N GLU A 193 -6.30 3.36 -21.73
CA GLU A 193 -7.21 4.49 -21.44
C GLU A 193 -8.13 4.19 -20.25
N GLN A 194 -8.71 2.99 -20.19
CA GLN A 194 -9.57 2.56 -19.09
C GLN A 194 -8.81 2.47 -17.77
N LEU A 195 -7.59 1.94 -17.78
CA LEU A 195 -6.74 1.80 -16.58
C LEU A 195 -6.40 3.16 -15.97
N LYS A 196 -6.07 4.15 -16.81
CA LYS A 196 -5.85 5.53 -16.35
C LYS A 196 -7.08 6.07 -15.62
N GLN A 197 -8.27 5.89 -16.19
CA GLN A 197 -9.50 6.39 -15.59
C GLN A 197 -9.91 5.64 -14.31
N LEU A 198 -9.77 4.31 -14.28
CA LEU A 198 -10.21 3.48 -13.17
C LEU A 198 -9.39 3.77 -11.90
N ARG A 199 -8.07 3.88 -12.07
CA ARG A 199 -7.15 4.09 -10.94
C ARG A 199 -7.41 5.42 -10.22
N ASP A 200 -7.75 6.47 -10.95
CA ASP A 200 -8.08 7.77 -10.35
C ASP A 200 -9.44 7.74 -9.66
N LYS A 201 -10.44 7.08 -10.27
CA LYS A 201 -11.81 6.99 -9.71
C LYS A 201 -11.90 6.28 -8.36
N VAL A 202 -11.14 5.21 -8.13
CA VAL A 202 -11.20 4.45 -6.86
C VAL A 202 -10.77 5.31 -5.67
N VAL A 203 -9.62 5.98 -5.81
CA VAL A 203 -9.11 6.86 -4.76
C VAL A 203 -9.99 8.09 -4.61
N GLU A 204 -10.46 8.71 -5.70
CA GLU A 204 -11.40 9.82 -5.61
C GLU A 204 -12.74 9.44 -4.96
N ALA A 205 -13.23 8.23 -5.18
CA ALA A 205 -14.46 7.76 -4.54
C ALA A 205 -14.29 7.62 -3.02
N ALA A 206 -13.17 7.03 -2.58
CA ALA A 206 -12.84 6.95 -1.15
C ALA A 206 -12.70 8.35 -0.53
N LEU A 207 -11.93 9.22 -1.17
CA LEU A 207 -11.70 10.59 -0.70
C LEU A 207 -12.98 11.43 -0.68
N THR A 208 -13.86 11.26 -1.67
CA THR A 208 -15.17 11.95 -1.71
C THR A 208 -16.09 11.48 -0.59
N ARG A 209 -16.04 10.18 -0.23
CA ARG A 209 -16.78 9.66 0.92
C ARG A 209 -16.25 10.26 2.22
N TRP A 210 -14.93 10.34 2.36
CA TRP A 210 -14.27 10.84 3.57
C TRP A 210 -14.43 12.35 3.76
N ASN A 211 -14.26 13.16 2.71
CA ASN A 211 -14.46 14.61 2.76
C ASN A 211 -15.91 15.06 3.07
N LYS A 212 -16.89 14.15 3.00
CA LYS A 212 -18.28 14.42 3.41
C LYS A 212 -18.51 14.17 4.91
N ASN A 213 -17.61 13.44 5.56
CA ASN A 213 -17.71 13.02 6.95
C ASN A 213 -16.77 13.79 7.89
N THR A 214 -15.84 14.58 7.34
CA THR A 214 -15.05 15.62 8.02
C THR A 214 -15.73 16.98 7.96
#